data_AF-A0A7W4FI56-F1
#
_entry.id   AF-A0A7W4FI56-F1
#
_cell.length_a   1.000
_cell.length_b   1.000
_cell.length_c   1.000
_cell.angle_alpha   90.00
_cell.angle_beta   90.00
_cell.angle_gamma   90.00
#
_symmetry.space_group_name_H-M   'P 1'
#
loop_
_entity.id
_entity.type
_entity.pdbx_description
1 polymer ?
#
loop_
_entity_poly.entity_id
_entity_poly.type
_entity_poly.pdbx_seq_one_letter_code
_entity_poly.pdbx_strand_id
1 'polypeptide(L)'
;MIINKEWRVLTVGDGDLSFSASLLTHHQPSNLTATVFDASDTLLAKYAVNDYDTLLQQKCPVLCDFDVMDPSSWGALKKQHFDVVIFQFPLIPAFKSHQEFQEKCKDVHINTLNRQLLRTFLIHSFKHFLDPIGARLCYITSKDVKPYKEWNIENALHRNTDIKYLGWHHFDIDAFPGYKVRNVDRDKHVKDTKGITYVWSDNKQHPLKQELSAAIYQGEAYCELCATGPYNNTEDKLRHNQTRKHLNMLNYEDLWQLLLDRENEAT
;
A
#
# COMPACT_ATOMS: atom_id res chain seq x y z
N MET A 1 -13.11 3.59 5.01
CA MET A 1 -12.68 3.20 3.65
C MET A 1 -13.93 2.97 2.83
N ILE A 2 -13.97 3.42 1.57
CA ILE A 2 -15.15 3.22 0.73
C ILE A 2 -15.12 1.79 0.18
N ILE A 3 -16.10 0.97 0.52
CA ILE A 3 -16.24 -0.41 0.04
C ILE A 3 -17.66 -0.60 -0.46
N ASN A 4 -17.80 -1.04 -1.72
CA ASN A 4 -19.10 -1.43 -2.27
C ASN A 4 -19.35 -2.92 -1.99
N LYS A 5 -20.57 -3.25 -1.54
CA LYS A 5 -21.00 -4.62 -1.26
C LYS A 5 -20.98 -5.53 -2.48
N GLU A 6 -21.09 -4.99 -3.69
CA GLU A 6 -21.03 -5.79 -4.92
C GLU A 6 -19.60 -6.16 -5.33
N TRP A 7 -18.58 -5.55 -4.73
CA TRP A 7 -17.18 -5.77 -5.13
C TRP A 7 -16.64 -7.12 -4.64
N ARG A 8 -15.87 -7.77 -5.52
CA ARG A 8 -14.98 -8.88 -5.18
C ARG A 8 -13.65 -8.30 -4.71
N VAL A 9 -13.28 -8.57 -3.47
CA VAL A 9 -12.11 -7.97 -2.82
C VAL A 9 -10.96 -8.97 -2.71
N LEU A 10 -9.74 -8.50 -2.96
CA LEU A 10 -8.50 -9.16 -2.57
C LEU A 10 -7.78 -8.30 -1.54
N THR A 11 -7.46 -8.84 -0.36
CA THR A 11 -6.53 -8.21 0.58
C THR A 11 -5.16 -8.84 0.45
N VAL A 12 -4.11 -8.01 0.43
CA VAL A 12 -2.72 -8.45 0.28
C VAL A 12 -1.96 -8.21 1.57
N GLY A 13 -1.29 -9.24 2.07
CA GLY A 13 -0.38 -9.16 3.21
C GLY A 13 -1.08 -8.84 4.55
N ASP A 14 -2.30 -9.35 4.75
CA ASP A 14 -3.07 -9.13 5.97
C ASP A 14 -2.59 -10.02 7.13
N GLY A 15 -1.51 -9.57 7.77
CA GLY A 15 -0.72 -10.32 8.75
C GLY A 15 -1.50 -11.22 9.72
N ASP A 16 -2.32 -10.67 10.62
CA ASP A 16 -3.12 -11.46 11.59
C ASP A 16 -4.56 -11.72 11.14
N LEU A 17 -4.88 -11.35 9.90
CA LEU A 17 -6.18 -11.50 9.24
C LEU A 17 -7.35 -10.72 9.85
N SER A 18 -7.10 -9.90 10.88
CA SER A 18 -8.14 -9.16 11.57
C SER A 18 -8.77 -8.06 10.70
N PHE A 19 -8.03 -7.52 9.72
CA PHE A 19 -8.60 -6.57 8.76
C PHE A 19 -9.61 -7.26 7.83
N SER A 20 -9.23 -8.40 7.25
CA SER A 20 -10.08 -9.17 6.35
C SER A 20 -11.31 -9.71 7.07
N ALA A 21 -11.16 -10.20 8.31
CA ALA A 21 -12.30 -10.66 9.12
C ALA A 21 -13.29 -9.53 9.43
N SER A 22 -12.78 -8.34 9.78
CA SER A 22 -13.61 -7.16 10.00
C SER A 22 -14.31 -6.71 8.71
N LEU A 23 -13.57 -6.66 7.60
CA LEU A 23 -14.08 -6.30 6.28
C LEU A 23 -15.22 -7.24 5.84
N LEU A 24 -15.02 -8.55 5.96
CA LEU A 24 -16.04 -9.55 5.62
C LEU A 24 -17.30 -9.39 6.47
N THR A 25 -17.13 -9.20 7.77
CA THR A 25 -18.24 -9.16 8.73
C THR A 25 -19.05 -7.87 8.63
N HIS A 26 -18.37 -6.72 8.52
CA HIS A 26 -19.00 -5.41 8.67
C HIS A 26 -19.25 -4.68 7.34
N HIS A 27 -18.44 -4.93 6.30
CA HIS A 27 -18.62 -4.31 4.99
C HIS A 27 -19.27 -5.24 3.98
N GLN A 28 -19.18 -6.57 4.17
CA GLN A 28 -19.89 -7.60 3.40
C GLN A 28 -19.74 -7.43 1.88
N PRO A 29 -18.50 -7.43 1.35
CA PRO A 29 -18.28 -7.51 -0.10
C PRO A 29 -18.86 -8.82 -0.66
N SER A 30 -19.13 -8.84 -1.97
CA SER A 30 -19.76 -9.98 -2.64
C SER A 30 -18.88 -11.23 -2.58
N ASN A 31 -17.56 -11.02 -2.56
CA ASN A 31 -16.57 -12.03 -2.22
C ASN A 31 -15.33 -11.37 -1.60
N LEU A 32 -14.64 -12.12 -0.73
CA LEU A 32 -13.35 -11.74 -0.20
C LEU A 32 -12.37 -12.90 -0.35
N THR A 33 -11.17 -12.62 -0.85
CA THR A 33 -10.00 -13.50 -0.72
C THR A 33 -8.95 -12.76 0.10
N ALA A 34 -8.47 -13.38 1.17
CA ALA A 34 -7.40 -12.82 1.99
C ALA A 34 -6.06 -13.48 1.67
N THR A 35 -4.98 -12.71 1.65
CA THR A 35 -3.62 -13.26 1.53
C THR A 35 -2.70 -12.79 2.65
N VAL A 36 -1.76 -13.64 3.00
CA VAL A 36 -0.76 -13.41 4.04
C VAL A 36 0.62 -13.76 3.48
N PHE A 37 1.60 -12.90 3.73
CA PHE A 37 2.99 -13.13 3.36
C PHE A 37 3.59 -14.35 4.08
N ASP A 38 3.32 -14.49 5.38
CA ASP A 38 3.81 -15.61 6.18
C ASP A 38 3.11 -16.93 5.76
N ALA A 39 3.85 -18.04 5.81
CA ALA A 39 3.26 -19.38 5.77
C ALA A 39 2.29 -19.58 6.96
N SER A 40 1.33 -20.49 6.84
CA SER A 40 0.28 -20.69 7.86
C SER A 40 0.84 -20.97 9.26
N ASP A 41 1.82 -21.86 9.36
CA ASP A 41 2.43 -22.24 10.64
C ASP A 41 3.18 -21.05 11.26
N THR A 42 3.83 -20.24 10.42
CA THR A 42 4.50 -19.00 10.84
C THR A 42 3.49 -17.98 11.36
N LEU A 43 2.38 -17.76 10.65
CA LEU A 43 1.30 -16.87 11.08
C LEU A 43 0.74 -17.31 12.43
N LEU A 44 0.43 -18.59 12.61
CA LEU A 44 -0.18 -19.13 13.83
C LEU A 44 0.78 -19.09 15.02
N ALA A 45 2.07 -19.31 14.78
CA ALA A 45 3.09 -19.17 15.82
C ALA A 45 3.37 -17.69 16.17
N LYS A 46 3.27 -16.79 15.19
CA LYS A 46 3.59 -15.38 15.34
C LYS A 46 2.50 -14.60 16.06
N TYR A 47 1.21 -14.92 15.83
CA TYR A 47 0.09 -14.17 16.40
C TYR A 47 -0.75 -15.06 17.32
N ALA A 48 -0.67 -14.79 18.63
CA ALA A 48 -1.46 -15.53 19.63
C ALA A 48 -2.98 -15.31 19.45
N VAL A 49 -3.36 -14.16 18.90
CA VAL A 49 -4.74 -13.85 18.50
C VAL A 49 -4.72 -13.43 17.03
N ASN A 50 -5.39 -14.22 16.20
CA ASN A 50 -5.53 -14.02 14.76
C ASN A 50 -6.93 -14.47 14.32
N ASP A 51 -7.30 -14.16 13.08
CA ASP A 51 -8.61 -14.48 12.51
C ASP A 51 -8.53 -15.53 11.37
N TYR A 52 -7.50 -16.38 11.38
CA TYR A 52 -7.33 -17.44 10.37
C TYR A 52 -8.53 -18.40 10.35
N ASP A 53 -8.83 -19.04 11.48
CA ASP A 53 -9.95 -19.98 11.59
C ASP A 53 -11.31 -19.27 11.42
N THR A 54 -11.42 -18.02 11.87
CA THR A 54 -12.63 -17.19 11.70
C THR A 54 -13.00 -17.08 10.21
N LEU A 55 -12.03 -16.71 9.36
CA LEU A 55 -12.22 -16.59 7.92
C LEU A 55 -12.53 -17.93 7.25
N LEU A 56 -11.83 -19.00 7.64
CA LEU A 56 -12.09 -20.33 7.08
C LEU A 56 -13.49 -20.84 7.41
N GLN A 57 -13.97 -20.62 8.64
CA GLN A 57 -15.34 -20.98 9.05
C GLN A 57 -16.41 -20.19 8.28
N GLN A 58 -16.11 -18.94 7.93
CA GLN A 58 -16.94 -18.10 7.06
C GLN A 58 -16.78 -18.44 5.56
N LYS A 59 -16.01 -19.48 5.22
CA LYS A 59 -15.71 -19.91 3.84
C LYS A 59 -15.01 -18.85 3.00
N CYS A 60 -14.30 -17.92 3.64
CA CYS A 60 -13.42 -16.97 2.98
C CYS A 60 -12.10 -17.68 2.62
N PRO A 61 -11.69 -17.71 1.35
CA PRO A 61 -10.37 -18.22 0.98
C PRO A 61 -9.26 -17.41 1.64
N VAL A 62 -8.30 -18.11 2.25
CA VAL A 62 -7.07 -17.53 2.81
C VAL A 62 -5.86 -18.18 2.14
N LEU A 63 -5.01 -17.38 1.49
CA LEU A 63 -3.77 -17.83 0.86
C LEU A 63 -2.57 -17.36 1.69
N CYS A 64 -1.90 -18.29 2.34
CA CYS A 64 -0.63 -18.04 3.03
C CYS A 64 0.56 -18.21 2.07
N ASP A 65 1.75 -17.81 2.51
CA ASP A 65 2.98 -17.85 1.69
C ASP A 65 2.83 -17.05 0.38
N PHE A 66 2.13 -15.91 0.45
CA PHE A 66 1.82 -15.07 -0.69
C PHE A 66 2.71 -13.82 -0.72
N ASP A 67 3.71 -13.82 -1.60
CA ASP A 67 4.53 -12.65 -1.89
C ASP A 67 4.02 -11.94 -3.15
N VAL A 68 3.50 -10.72 -2.99
CA VAL A 68 3.04 -9.91 -4.11
C VAL A 68 4.17 -9.59 -5.11
N MET A 69 5.42 -9.60 -4.67
CA MET A 69 6.58 -9.35 -5.54
C MET A 69 7.04 -10.59 -6.31
N ASP A 70 6.60 -11.79 -5.92
CA ASP A 70 6.96 -13.05 -6.57
C ASP A 70 5.74 -13.75 -7.19
N PRO A 71 5.57 -13.67 -8.52
CA PRO A 71 4.49 -14.35 -9.24
C PRO A 71 4.39 -15.86 -9.04
N SER A 72 5.48 -16.52 -8.65
CA SER A 72 5.48 -17.97 -8.39
C SER A 72 4.75 -18.34 -7.11
N SER A 73 4.63 -17.41 -6.16
CA SER A 73 3.96 -17.59 -4.86
C SER A 73 2.44 -17.51 -4.91
N TRP A 74 1.85 -16.99 -6.00
CA TRP A 74 0.42 -16.68 -6.03
C TRP A 74 -0.50 -17.91 -6.04
N GLY A 75 0.07 -19.11 -6.24
CA GLY A 75 -0.61 -20.39 -6.05
C GLY A 75 -1.98 -20.46 -6.73
N ALA A 76 -3.01 -20.73 -5.92
CA ALA A 76 -4.39 -20.90 -6.38
C ALA A 76 -5.18 -19.58 -6.57
N LEU A 77 -4.52 -18.41 -6.51
CA LEU A 77 -5.20 -17.14 -6.69
C LEU A 77 -5.84 -17.06 -8.08
N LYS A 78 -7.13 -16.73 -8.12
CA LYS A 78 -7.84 -16.43 -9.37
C LYS A 78 -7.29 -15.13 -9.95
N LYS A 79 -6.70 -15.22 -11.13
CA LYS A 79 -6.23 -14.04 -11.88
C LYS A 79 -7.43 -13.27 -12.46
N GLN A 80 -7.30 -11.95 -12.54
CA GLN A 80 -8.25 -11.05 -13.19
C GLN A 80 -9.71 -11.25 -12.73
N HIS A 81 -9.91 -11.33 -11.41
CA HIS A 81 -11.18 -11.69 -10.81
C HIS A 81 -11.69 -10.66 -9.80
N PHE A 82 -10.87 -9.70 -9.38
CA PHE A 82 -11.21 -8.78 -8.30
C PHE A 82 -11.62 -7.40 -8.82
N ASP A 83 -12.55 -6.76 -8.14
CA ASP A 83 -12.95 -5.39 -8.43
C ASP A 83 -12.04 -4.39 -7.71
N VAL A 84 -11.57 -4.77 -6.51
CA VAL A 84 -10.64 -3.99 -5.72
C VAL A 84 -9.57 -4.87 -5.08
N VAL A 85 -8.32 -4.38 -5.09
CA VAL A 85 -7.18 -5.00 -4.40
C VAL A 85 -6.65 -4.03 -3.35
N ILE A 86 -6.51 -4.49 -2.11
CA ILE A 86 -6.22 -3.63 -0.95
C ILE A 86 -4.93 -4.07 -0.28
N PHE A 87 -4.01 -3.12 -0.05
CA PHE A 87 -2.82 -3.30 0.78
C PHE A 87 -2.90 -2.40 2.02
N GLN A 88 -3.15 -2.99 3.17
CA GLN A 88 -3.42 -2.27 4.41
C GLN A 88 -2.14 -2.12 5.25
N PHE A 89 -1.66 -0.88 5.41
CA PHE A 89 -0.40 -0.53 6.08
C PHE A 89 0.84 -1.35 5.67
N PRO A 90 1.11 -1.50 4.35
CA PRO A 90 2.30 -2.20 3.87
C PRO A 90 3.60 -1.59 4.37
N LEU A 91 4.56 -2.46 4.64
CA LEU A 91 5.94 -2.14 4.95
C LEU A 91 6.78 -3.39 4.67
N ILE A 92 8.00 -3.22 4.15
CA ILE A 92 8.92 -4.35 4.01
C ILE A 92 9.23 -4.98 5.39
N PRO A 93 9.44 -6.30 5.48
CA PRO A 93 9.90 -6.94 6.72
C PRO A 93 11.21 -6.34 7.22
N ALA A 94 11.45 -6.40 8.54
CA ALA A 94 12.75 -6.01 9.07
C ALA A 94 13.86 -6.95 8.54
N PHE A 95 15.03 -6.37 8.27
CA PHE A 95 16.21 -7.15 7.95
C PHE A 95 16.63 -8.00 9.15
N LYS A 96 16.95 -9.27 8.91
CA LYS A 96 17.32 -10.26 9.94
C LYS A 96 18.67 -9.95 10.57
N SER A 97 19.53 -9.21 9.86
CA SER A 97 20.85 -8.82 10.34
C SER A 97 21.33 -7.49 9.76
N HIS A 98 22.34 -6.89 10.40
CA HIS A 98 23.02 -5.71 9.86
C HIS A 98 23.70 -6.00 8.52
N GLN A 99 24.20 -7.23 8.33
CA GLN A 99 24.79 -7.66 7.06
C GLN A 99 23.75 -7.67 5.94
N GLU A 100 22.58 -8.27 6.18
CA GLU A 100 21.48 -8.29 5.20
C GLU A 100 21.03 -6.86 4.86
N PHE A 101 20.94 -5.98 5.87
CA PHE A 101 20.67 -4.55 5.64
C PHE A 101 21.72 -3.93 4.71
N GLN A 102 23.02 -4.13 4.99
CA GLN A 102 24.09 -3.59 4.15
C GLN A 102 24.04 -4.15 2.72
N GLU A 103 23.75 -5.43 2.55
CA GLU A 103 23.66 -6.09 1.24
C GLU A 103 22.46 -5.57 0.45
N LYS A 104 21.27 -5.57 1.06
CA LYS A 104 20.01 -5.13 0.42
C LYS A 104 19.97 -3.62 0.21
N CYS A 105 20.65 -2.84 1.03
CA CYS A 105 20.73 -1.38 0.92
C CYS A 105 22.08 -0.88 0.39
N LYS A 106 22.87 -1.74 -0.28
CA LYS A 106 24.17 -1.36 -0.85
C LYS A 106 24.02 -0.29 -1.93
N ASP A 107 23.10 -0.53 -2.85
CA ASP A 107 22.87 0.28 -4.05
C ASP A 107 21.50 0.99 -4.04
N VAL A 108 20.69 0.76 -3.01
CA VAL A 108 19.34 1.33 -2.85
C VAL A 108 19.07 1.68 -1.38
N HIS A 109 18.17 2.63 -1.12
CA HIS A 109 17.78 2.99 0.25
C HIS A 109 16.50 2.24 0.68
N ILE A 110 16.29 2.03 1.98
CA ILE A 110 15.05 1.42 2.51
C ILE A 110 13.78 2.17 2.07
N ASN A 111 13.88 3.48 1.85
CA ASN A 111 12.81 4.28 1.27
C ASN A 111 12.44 3.77 -0.14
N THR A 112 13.46 3.62 -1.01
CA THR A 112 13.33 3.07 -2.37
C THR A 112 12.75 1.66 -2.36
N LEU A 113 13.19 0.78 -1.43
CA LEU A 113 12.66 -0.58 -1.31
C LEU A 113 11.17 -0.61 -0.93
N ASN A 114 10.73 0.25 -0.01
CA ASN A 114 9.31 0.36 0.31
C ASN A 114 8.51 0.89 -0.88
N ARG A 115 9.00 1.91 -1.60
CA ARG A 115 8.35 2.40 -2.83
C ARG A 115 8.26 1.29 -3.88
N GLN A 116 9.30 0.48 -4.04
CA GLN A 116 9.31 -0.65 -4.96
C GLN A 116 8.23 -1.66 -4.61
N LEU A 117 8.12 -2.08 -3.33
CA LEU A 117 7.04 -2.96 -2.87
C LEU A 117 5.65 -2.42 -3.27
N LEU A 118 5.39 -1.14 -2.98
CA LEU A 118 4.09 -0.51 -3.29
C LEU A 118 3.83 -0.41 -4.80
N ARG A 119 4.85 -0.07 -5.59
CA ARG A 119 4.76 -0.01 -7.05
C ARG A 119 4.53 -1.40 -7.65
N THR A 120 5.27 -2.41 -7.20
CA THR A 120 5.10 -3.79 -7.68
C THR A 120 3.70 -4.30 -7.33
N PHE A 121 3.21 -4.05 -6.12
CA PHE A 121 1.82 -4.31 -5.74
C PHE A 121 0.83 -3.62 -6.69
N LEU A 122 1.05 -2.33 -6.99
CA LEU A 122 0.19 -1.56 -7.87
C LEU A 122 0.16 -2.17 -9.28
N ILE A 123 1.33 -2.40 -9.90
CA ILE A 123 1.45 -2.98 -11.24
C ILE A 123 0.84 -4.38 -11.30
N HIS A 124 1.17 -5.26 -10.36
CA HIS A 124 0.63 -6.63 -10.34
C HIS A 124 -0.89 -6.65 -10.12
N SER A 125 -1.43 -5.72 -9.32
CA SER A 125 -2.87 -5.58 -9.14
C SER A 125 -3.58 -5.35 -10.47
N PHE A 126 -3.16 -4.35 -11.26
CA PHE A 126 -3.79 -4.04 -12.55
C PHE A 126 -3.53 -5.09 -13.63
N LYS A 127 -2.34 -5.70 -13.62
CA LYS A 127 -1.92 -6.66 -14.65
C LYS A 127 -2.51 -8.06 -14.42
N HIS A 128 -2.62 -8.50 -13.17
CA HIS A 128 -2.86 -9.90 -12.84
C HIS A 128 -4.08 -10.15 -11.97
N PHE A 129 -4.52 -9.22 -11.12
CA PHE A 129 -5.55 -9.51 -10.11
C PHE A 129 -6.90 -8.87 -10.45
N LEU A 130 -6.89 -7.63 -10.93
CA LEU A 130 -8.10 -6.87 -11.22
C LEU A 130 -8.78 -7.37 -12.49
N ASP A 131 -10.09 -7.59 -12.40
CA ASP A 131 -10.95 -7.98 -13.50
C ASP A 131 -11.00 -6.84 -14.56
N PRO A 132 -10.71 -7.10 -15.84
CA PRO A 132 -10.80 -6.12 -16.92
C PRO A 132 -12.16 -5.44 -17.07
N ILE A 133 -13.25 -6.08 -16.63
CA ILE A 133 -14.60 -5.52 -16.68
C ILE A 133 -15.16 -5.16 -15.29
N GLY A 134 -14.34 -5.28 -14.24
CA GLY A 134 -14.69 -4.92 -12.87
C GLY A 134 -14.50 -3.44 -12.56
N ALA A 135 -14.52 -3.08 -11.28
CA ALA A 135 -14.28 -1.69 -10.85
C ALA A 135 -12.85 -1.20 -11.10
N ARG A 136 -11.88 -2.12 -11.14
CA ARG A 136 -10.45 -1.83 -11.42
C ARG A 136 -9.86 -0.79 -10.46
N LEU A 137 -9.98 -1.05 -9.17
CA LEU A 137 -9.49 -0.18 -8.09
C LEU A 137 -8.34 -0.82 -7.32
N CYS A 138 -7.33 -0.03 -6.99
CA CYS A 138 -6.24 -0.46 -6.14
C CYS A 138 -6.10 0.51 -4.95
N TYR A 139 -6.12 -0.01 -3.73
CA TYR A 139 -6.08 0.77 -2.50
C TYR A 139 -4.80 0.48 -1.73
N ILE A 140 -4.13 1.54 -1.27
CA ILE A 140 -3.03 1.46 -0.31
C ILE A 140 -3.39 2.33 0.88
N THR A 141 -3.49 1.75 2.08
CA THR A 141 -3.64 2.54 3.31
C THR A 141 -2.29 2.71 3.98
N SER A 142 -1.91 3.94 4.32
CA SER A 142 -0.64 4.22 5.00
C SER A 142 -0.79 5.29 6.09
N LYS A 143 0.25 5.50 6.88
CA LYS A 143 0.27 6.48 7.97
C LYS A 143 0.83 7.82 7.47
N ASP A 144 0.32 8.93 8.00
CA ASP A 144 0.86 10.27 7.71
C ASP A 144 2.01 10.68 8.65
N VAL A 145 2.96 9.75 8.87
CA VAL A 145 4.16 9.97 9.70
C VAL A 145 5.37 9.34 9.04
N LYS A 146 6.58 9.64 9.55
CA LYS A 146 7.79 8.97 9.06
C LYS A 146 7.78 7.49 9.44
N PRO A 147 8.38 6.60 8.63
CA PRO A 147 8.96 6.89 7.30
C PRO A 147 7.93 6.97 6.16
N TYR A 148 6.70 6.51 6.39
CA TYR A 148 5.63 6.34 5.40
C TYR A 148 5.38 7.56 4.50
N LYS A 149 5.29 8.76 5.08
CA LYS A 149 5.03 9.99 4.32
C LYS A 149 6.19 10.41 3.41
N GLU A 150 7.39 9.84 3.58
CA GLU A 150 8.55 10.10 2.74
C GLU A 150 8.60 9.18 1.51
N TRP A 151 7.62 8.28 1.34
CA TRP A 151 7.53 7.40 0.16
C TRP A 151 6.85 8.05 -1.03
N ASN A 152 6.33 9.28 -0.88
CA ASN A 152 5.70 10.04 -1.96
C ASN A 152 4.62 9.21 -2.68
N ILE A 153 3.80 8.50 -1.90
CA ILE A 153 2.84 7.48 -2.38
C ILE A 153 1.95 8.02 -3.51
N GLU A 154 1.43 9.24 -3.34
CA GLU A 154 0.53 9.89 -4.29
C GLU A 154 1.15 10.02 -5.70
N ASN A 155 2.44 10.36 -5.77
CA ASN A 155 3.08 10.77 -7.03
C ASN A 155 4.06 9.73 -7.59
N ALA A 156 4.78 9.02 -6.73
CA ALA A 156 5.93 8.21 -7.14
C ALA A 156 5.53 6.87 -7.80
N LEU A 157 4.49 6.21 -7.28
CA LEU A 157 4.24 4.79 -7.55
C LEU A 157 3.76 4.49 -8.97
N HIS A 158 3.07 5.45 -9.60
CA HIS A 158 2.38 5.26 -10.88
C HIS A 158 3.12 5.93 -12.06
N ARG A 159 4.33 6.46 -11.83
CA ARG A 159 5.18 7.05 -12.87
C ARG A 159 5.47 6.03 -13.99
N ASN A 160 5.48 6.48 -15.24
CA ASN A 160 5.69 5.64 -16.43
C ASN A 160 4.68 4.47 -16.54
N THR A 161 3.43 4.67 -16.12
CA THR A 161 2.35 3.68 -16.28
C THR A 161 1.04 4.31 -16.74
N ASP A 162 0.11 3.48 -17.20
CA ASP A 162 -1.27 3.91 -17.50
C ASP A 162 -2.16 4.02 -16.25
N ILE A 163 -1.64 3.64 -15.08
CA ILE A 163 -2.34 3.71 -13.81
C ILE A 163 -2.41 5.17 -13.36
N LYS A 164 -3.59 5.61 -12.92
CA LYS A 164 -3.85 6.99 -12.50
C LYS A 164 -4.22 7.03 -11.04
N TYR A 165 -3.61 7.96 -10.32
CA TYR A 165 -4.05 8.33 -8.98
C TYR A 165 -5.40 9.05 -9.07
N LEU A 166 -6.40 8.55 -8.35
CA LEU A 166 -7.74 9.13 -8.32
C LEU A 166 -7.90 10.13 -7.18
N GLY A 167 -7.24 9.89 -6.05
CA GLY A 167 -7.36 10.70 -4.84
C GLY A 167 -7.19 9.87 -3.57
N TRP A 168 -7.56 10.45 -2.45
CA TRP A 168 -7.46 9.82 -1.14
C TRP A 168 -8.70 10.08 -0.27
N HIS A 169 -8.85 9.29 0.79
CA HIS A 169 -9.76 9.57 1.89
C HIS A 169 -9.15 9.09 3.21
N HIS A 170 -9.66 9.55 4.35
CA HIS A 170 -9.21 9.05 5.64
C HIS A 170 -9.59 7.58 5.84
N PHE A 171 -8.69 6.80 6.44
CA PHE A 171 -9.00 5.49 6.97
C PHE A 171 -9.53 5.65 8.39
N ASP A 172 -10.82 5.41 8.54
CA ASP A 172 -11.49 5.32 9.84
C ASP A 172 -11.41 3.87 10.34
N ILE A 173 -10.68 3.65 11.43
CA ILE A 173 -10.51 2.33 12.03
C ILE A 173 -11.77 1.86 12.75
N ASP A 174 -12.60 2.78 13.25
CA ASP A 174 -13.82 2.45 13.99
C ASP A 174 -14.88 1.82 13.06
N ALA A 175 -14.77 2.07 11.75
CA ALA A 175 -15.53 1.38 10.71
C ALA A 175 -15.07 -0.08 10.49
N PHE A 176 -14.01 -0.53 11.14
CA PHE A 176 -13.50 -1.90 11.09
C PHE A 176 -13.40 -2.52 12.50
N PRO A 177 -14.54 -2.79 13.17
CA PRO A 177 -14.52 -3.43 14.48
C PRO A 177 -13.74 -4.76 14.47
N GLY A 178 -12.91 -4.96 15.49
CA GLY A 178 -12.05 -6.15 15.63
C GLY A 178 -10.71 -6.07 14.91
N TYR A 179 -10.53 -5.15 13.95
CA TYR A 179 -9.25 -4.95 13.28
C TYR A 179 -8.17 -4.45 14.24
N LYS A 180 -6.99 -5.07 14.20
CA LYS A 180 -5.83 -4.70 15.01
C LYS A 180 -4.66 -4.30 14.11
N VAL A 181 -4.22 -3.04 14.21
CA VAL A 181 -2.96 -2.64 13.56
C VAL A 181 -1.79 -3.29 14.30
N ARG A 182 -1.02 -4.13 13.60
CA ARG A 182 0.15 -4.85 14.11
C ARG A 182 1.46 -4.25 13.60
N ASN A 183 2.56 -4.57 14.29
CA ASN A 183 3.90 -4.42 13.71
C ASN A 183 4.18 -5.60 12.79
N VAL A 184 4.90 -5.37 11.70
CA VAL A 184 5.21 -6.39 10.68
C VAL A 184 5.85 -7.65 11.27
N ASP A 185 6.74 -7.50 12.24
CA ASP A 185 7.58 -8.61 12.75
C ASP A 185 7.21 -9.12 14.15
N ARG A 186 6.19 -8.55 14.80
CA ARG A 186 5.90 -8.83 16.22
C ARG A 186 4.42 -8.79 16.52
N ASP A 187 3.98 -9.67 17.42
CA ASP A 187 2.65 -9.62 18.06
C ASP A 187 2.55 -8.46 19.05
N LYS A 188 2.64 -7.25 18.51
CA LYS A 188 2.55 -6.01 19.28
C LYS A 188 1.62 -5.06 18.56
N HIS A 189 0.50 -4.78 19.21
CA HIS A 189 -0.43 -3.74 18.80
C HIS A 189 0.26 -2.36 18.85
N VAL A 190 0.01 -1.55 17.83
CA VAL A 190 0.48 -0.16 17.75
C VAL A 190 -0.72 0.75 18.00
N LYS A 191 -0.52 1.85 18.73
CA LYS A 191 -1.57 2.87 18.90
C LYS A 191 -2.13 3.28 17.54
N ASP A 192 -3.44 3.44 17.48
CA ASP A 192 -4.13 3.88 16.28
C ASP A 192 -3.61 5.25 15.86
N THR A 193 -3.02 5.28 14.67
CA THR A 193 -2.60 6.51 14.02
C THR A 193 -3.55 6.77 12.87
N LYS A 194 -3.93 8.04 12.66
CA LYS A 194 -4.73 8.45 11.50
C LYS A 194 -4.14 7.85 10.22
N GLY A 195 -4.92 7.00 9.56
CA GLY A 195 -4.55 6.39 8.28
C GLY A 195 -5.11 7.20 7.13
N ILE A 196 -4.43 7.12 5.99
CA ILE A 196 -4.89 7.65 4.70
C ILE A 196 -4.95 6.49 3.73
N THR A 197 -6.10 6.29 3.08
CA THR A 197 -6.23 5.36 1.96
C THR A 197 -6.09 6.14 0.66
N TYR A 198 -5.11 5.75 -0.13
CA TYR A 198 -4.82 6.26 -1.46
C TYR A 198 -5.42 5.32 -2.51
N VAL A 199 -5.97 5.89 -3.57
CA VAL A 199 -6.76 5.15 -4.57
C VAL A 199 -6.22 5.36 -5.97
N TRP A 200 -6.05 4.26 -6.70
CA TRP A 200 -5.67 4.26 -8.12
C TRP A 200 -6.67 3.48 -8.97
N SER A 201 -6.75 3.85 -10.25
CA SER A 201 -7.43 3.13 -11.31
C SER A 201 -6.74 3.39 -12.65
N ASP A 202 -6.87 2.51 -13.63
CA ASP A 202 -6.57 2.81 -15.03
C ASP A 202 -7.73 3.54 -15.74
N ASN A 203 -8.87 3.71 -15.07
CA ASN A 203 -9.97 4.58 -15.49
C ASN A 203 -9.91 5.95 -14.80
N LYS A 204 -9.39 6.97 -15.48
CA LYS A 204 -9.29 8.35 -14.94
C LYS A 204 -10.66 8.97 -14.59
N GLN A 205 -11.73 8.52 -15.24
CA GLN A 205 -13.10 9.00 -15.04
C GLN A 205 -13.91 8.09 -14.13
N HIS A 206 -13.25 7.22 -13.36
CA HIS A 206 -13.94 6.32 -12.44
C HIS A 206 -14.85 7.13 -11.49
N PRO A 207 -16.14 6.78 -11.33
CA PRO A 207 -17.10 7.56 -10.56
C PRO A 207 -16.66 7.87 -9.12
N LEU A 208 -15.99 6.91 -8.48
CA LEU A 208 -15.44 7.05 -7.12
C LEU A 208 -14.56 8.30 -6.94
N LYS A 209 -13.93 8.81 -8.00
CA LYS A 209 -13.11 10.03 -7.93
C LYS A 209 -13.87 11.22 -7.33
N GLN A 210 -15.19 11.30 -7.49
CA GLN A 210 -16.02 12.38 -6.94
C GLN A 210 -16.16 12.31 -5.42
N GLU A 211 -15.91 11.15 -4.82
CA GLU A 211 -15.96 10.91 -3.38
C GLU A 211 -14.57 11.02 -2.72
N LEU A 212 -13.52 11.20 -3.54
CA LEU A 212 -12.14 11.29 -3.08
C LEU A 212 -11.68 12.73 -2.97
N SER A 213 -10.84 12.98 -1.97
CA SER A 213 -10.08 14.22 -1.88
C SER A 213 -8.98 14.23 -2.93
N ALA A 214 -8.78 15.39 -3.57
CA ALA A 214 -7.65 15.61 -4.46
C ALA A 214 -6.32 15.59 -3.70
N ALA A 215 -5.21 15.34 -4.40
CA ALA A 215 -3.87 15.44 -3.82
C ALA A 215 -3.66 16.80 -3.14
N ILE A 216 -3.12 16.78 -1.91
CA ILE A 216 -3.08 17.95 -1.03
C ILE A 216 -1.98 18.92 -1.47
N TYR A 217 -0.80 18.39 -1.80
CA TYR A 217 0.44 19.17 -1.93
C TYR A 217 0.82 19.40 -3.39
N GLN A 218 -0.12 19.82 -4.22
CA GLN A 218 0.07 20.01 -5.66
C GLN A 218 0.24 21.49 -6.03
N GLY A 219 1.03 21.75 -7.09
CA GLY A 219 1.19 23.08 -7.68
C GLY A 219 2.27 23.94 -7.01
N GLU A 220 2.49 25.13 -7.58
CA GLU A 220 3.70 25.93 -7.28
C GLU A 220 3.84 26.40 -5.82
N ALA A 221 2.72 26.48 -5.10
CA ALA A 221 2.64 26.89 -3.71
C ALA A 221 3.09 25.79 -2.72
N TYR A 222 3.23 24.54 -3.17
CA TYR A 222 3.58 23.41 -2.32
C TYR A 222 4.86 22.73 -2.84
N CYS A 223 5.53 21.95 -1.98
CA CYS A 223 6.48 20.93 -2.42
C CYS A 223 5.81 19.56 -2.29
N GLU A 224 5.56 18.94 -3.44
CA GLU A 224 5.04 17.58 -3.57
C GLU A 224 5.91 16.56 -2.85
N LEU A 225 7.25 16.67 -2.98
CA LEU A 225 8.19 15.73 -2.37
C LEU A 225 8.16 15.78 -0.83
N CYS A 226 8.00 16.97 -0.28
CA CYS A 226 8.09 17.18 1.17
C CYS A 226 6.73 17.22 1.85
N ALA A 227 5.63 17.22 1.10
CA ALA A 227 4.30 17.48 1.62
C ALA A 227 4.30 18.75 2.50
N THR A 228 4.77 19.88 1.95
CA THR A 228 4.98 21.13 2.69
C THR A 228 4.48 22.33 1.89
N GLY A 229 3.85 23.28 2.58
CA GLY A 229 3.26 24.49 2.01
C GLY A 229 1.91 24.81 2.68
N PRO A 230 1.18 25.83 2.19
CA PRO A 230 1.60 26.72 1.10
C PRO A 230 2.77 27.62 1.52
N TYR A 231 3.63 28.01 0.59
CA TYR A 231 4.66 29.03 0.85
C TYR A 231 4.02 30.42 0.90
N ASN A 232 4.49 31.30 1.79
CA ASN A 232 3.98 32.68 1.82
C ASN A 232 4.57 33.55 0.70
N ASN A 233 5.79 33.22 0.25
CA ASN A 233 6.51 33.94 -0.81
C ASN A 233 7.62 33.05 -1.42
N THR A 234 8.31 33.57 -2.44
CA THR A 234 9.41 32.87 -3.12
C THR A 234 10.60 32.58 -2.21
N GLU A 235 10.90 33.45 -1.25
CA GLU A 235 12.00 33.25 -0.31
C GLU A 235 11.75 32.06 0.62
N ASP A 236 10.50 31.86 1.07
CA ASP A 236 10.09 30.68 1.85
C ASP A 236 10.34 29.38 1.07
N LYS A 237 10.01 29.38 -0.22
CA LYS A 237 10.27 28.23 -1.12
C LYS A 237 11.77 27.97 -1.26
N LEU A 238 12.57 29.02 -1.47
CA LEU A 238 14.03 28.89 -1.59
C LEU A 238 14.65 28.37 -0.29
N ARG A 239 14.22 28.88 0.87
CA ARG A 239 14.65 28.39 2.18
C ARG A 239 14.23 26.93 2.41
N HIS A 240 13.01 26.57 2.02
CA HIS A 240 12.53 25.19 2.09
C HIS A 240 13.43 24.23 1.29
N ASN A 241 13.78 24.60 0.05
CA ASN A 241 14.61 23.78 -0.85
C ASN A 241 16.00 23.50 -0.28
N GLN A 242 16.53 24.39 0.57
CA GLN A 242 17.82 24.23 1.23
C GLN A 242 17.76 23.40 2.53
N THR A 243 16.56 23.04 3.01
CA THR A 243 16.43 22.25 4.24
C THR A 243 16.99 20.85 4.05
N ARG A 244 17.62 20.30 5.10
CA ARG A 244 18.08 18.91 5.12
C ARG A 244 16.95 17.92 4.77
N LYS A 245 15.71 18.23 5.17
CA LYS A 245 14.53 17.42 4.81
C LYS A 245 14.37 17.36 3.29
N HIS A 246 14.38 18.50 2.63
CA HIS A 246 14.20 18.58 1.18
C HIS A 246 15.34 17.90 0.42
N LEU A 247 16.59 18.16 0.82
CA LEU A 247 17.76 17.51 0.21
C LEU A 247 17.72 15.98 0.36
N ASN A 248 17.27 15.47 1.51
CA ASN A 248 17.08 14.03 1.69
C ASN A 248 15.97 13.47 0.79
N MET A 249 14.87 14.20 0.61
CA MET A 249 13.80 13.79 -0.31
C MET A 249 14.27 13.77 -1.76
N LEU A 250 15.09 14.73 -2.19
CA LEU A 250 15.72 14.73 -3.52
C LEU A 250 16.59 13.48 -3.71
N ASN A 251 17.43 13.13 -2.73
CA ASN A 251 18.22 11.89 -2.79
C ASN A 251 17.34 10.64 -2.93
N TYR A 252 16.19 10.59 -2.24
CA TYR A 252 15.24 9.49 -2.41
C TYR A 252 14.60 9.46 -3.80
N GLU A 253 14.33 10.63 -4.40
CA GLU A 253 13.84 10.70 -5.78
C GLU A 253 14.90 10.30 -6.81
N ASP A 254 16.18 10.65 -6.61
CA ASP A 254 17.26 10.23 -7.50
C ASP A 254 17.42 8.71 -7.48
N LEU A 255 17.43 8.10 -6.30
CA LEU A 255 17.46 6.64 -6.15
C LEU A 255 16.21 5.98 -6.74
N TRP A 256 15.04 6.63 -6.62
CA TRP A 256 13.81 6.15 -7.23
C TRP A 256 13.87 6.22 -8.76
N GLN A 257 14.41 7.30 -9.32
CA GLN A 257 14.60 7.46 -10.76
C GLN A 257 15.50 6.35 -11.32
N LEU A 258 16.64 6.08 -10.68
CA LEU A 258 17.55 5.01 -11.08
C LEU A 258 16.85 3.64 -11.11
N LEU A 259 15.93 3.38 -10.19
CA LEU A 259 15.13 2.15 -10.19
C LEU A 259 14.17 2.11 -11.38
N LEU A 260 13.45 3.20 -11.65
CA LEU A 260 12.54 3.29 -12.79
C LEU A 260 13.25 3.15 -14.14
N ASP A 261 14.46 3.69 -14.27
CA ASP A 261 15.24 3.59 -15.51
C ASP A 261 15.63 2.13 -15.78
N ARG A 262 16.07 1.40 -14.75
CA ARG A 262 16.38 -0.04 -14.84
C ARG A 262 15.15 -0.90 -15.18
N GLU A 263 13.97 -0.55 -14.65
CA GLU A 263 12.73 -1.25 -15.00
C GLU A 263 12.42 -1.12 -16.49
N ASN A 264 12.60 0.06 -17.07
CA ASN A 264 12.31 0.29 -18.50
C ASN A 264 13.32 -0.40 -19.42
N GLU A 265 14.58 -0.54 -19.00
CA GLU A 265 15.60 -1.28 -19.75
C GLU A 265 15.34 -2.80 -19.79
N ALA A 266 14.59 -3.32 -18.82
CA ALA A 266 14.28 -4.75 -18.69
C ALA A 266 12.99 -5.18 -19.40
N THR A 267 12.13 -4.23 -19.81
CA THR A 267 10.86 -4.46 -20.52
C THR A 267 10.98 -4.33 -22.02
#